data_AF-A0A4M3JPW5-F1
#
_entry.id   AF-A0A4M3JPW5-F1
#
_cell.length_a   1.000
_cell.length_b   1.000
_cell.length_c   1.000
_cell.angle_alpha   90.00
_cell.angle_beta   90.00
_cell.angle_gamma   90.00
#
_symmetry.space_group_name_H-M   'P 1'
#
loop_
_entity.id
_entity.type
_entity.pdbx_description
1 polymer ?
#
loop_
_entity_poly.entity_id
_entity_poly.type
_entity_poly.pdbx_seq_one_letter_code
_entity_poly.pdbx_strand_id
1 'polypeptide(L)'
;MILPLLNLKNAHLFMISTYNTISFSSFEKYGKDTDEKREEFKSEINKRAKEQVNYLDFWSRLATDNVRDKLLKSQNGVPTPVWDNHNAPDGWPDRFGHRNGKPDYTPVREFFGRIGKYHPYQYGYGAYAYIFAAPQPMDSVYFVMTDLISDFGTSAFTHETTHVNDRMVYYGGHWHRQGTDLEAFAQGMLQTPDKSTTNGEYGALGINMAYHRPNDGNQWYNPDPDKLQTRDQIDRYMKNYNEAMMMLDYAEAVLPKVKGDNSKWFKKIDREIRRPIDREIRRPMDRNKLSAPHQWDKVRDLTDAERTTMVY
;
A
#
# COMPACT_ATOMS: atom_id res chain seq x y z
N MET A 1 -9.85 -1.04 24.93
CA MET A 1 -8.48 -0.57 24.57
C MET A 1 -7.83 0.25 25.68
N ILE A 2 -8.50 1.29 26.22
CA ILE A 2 -7.88 2.22 27.16
C ILE A 2 -7.45 1.60 28.51
N LEU A 3 -8.22 0.66 29.07
CA LEU A 3 -7.89 0.05 30.37
C LEU A 3 -6.55 -0.73 30.34
N PRO A 4 -6.28 -1.63 29.37
CA PRO A 4 -4.95 -2.22 29.23
C PRO A 4 -3.84 -1.19 28.98
N LEU A 5 -4.09 -0.12 28.22
CA LEU A 5 -3.11 0.93 27.94
C LEU A 5 -2.68 1.69 29.21
N LEU A 6 -3.62 1.91 30.14
CA LEU A 6 -3.35 2.59 31.42
C LEU A 6 -2.73 1.67 32.48
N ASN A 7 -2.59 0.36 32.20
CA ASN A 7 -2.11 -0.65 33.15
C ASN A 7 -0.88 -1.41 32.65
N LEU A 8 -0.12 -0.82 31.72
CA LEU A 8 1.16 -1.37 31.27
C LEU A 8 2.15 -1.36 32.44
N LYS A 9 2.92 -2.44 32.58
CA LYS A 9 3.96 -2.59 33.60
C LYS A 9 5.34 -2.62 32.99
N ASN A 10 5.50 -3.41 31.92
CA ASN A 10 6.80 -3.67 31.29
C ASN A 10 6.79 -3.44 29.78
N ALA A 11 5.60 -3.38 29.15
CA ALA A 11 5.50 -3.10 27.73
C ALA A 11 5.63 -1.60 27.45
N HIS A 12 6.45 -1.25 26.46
CA HIS A 12 6.61 0.13 25.98
C HIS A 12 5.97 0.25 24.61
N LEU A 13 4.78 0.86 24.56
CA LEU A 13 4.06 1.08 23.33
C LEU A 13 4.33 2.48 22.79
N PHE A 14 4.25 2.62 21.47
CA PHE A 14 4.12 3.91 20.82
C PHE A 14 2.91 3.92 19.90
N MET A 15 2.37 5.13 19.70
CA MET A 15 1.23 5.36 18.84
C MET A 15 1.55 6.47 17.86
N ILE A 16 1.24 6.25 16.57
CA ILE A 16 1.23 7.31 15.57
C ILE A 16 -0.23 7.68 15.33
N SER A 17 -0.64 8.84 15.84
CA SER A 17 -2.01 9.32 15.65
C SER A 17 -2.01 10.40 14.57
N THR A 18 -2.77 10.16 13.50
CA THR A 18 -3.07 11.15 12.47
C THR A 18 -4.56 11.52 12.54
N TYR A 19 -5.04 12.38 11.65
CA TYR A 19 -6.47 12.66 11.55
C TYR A 19 -7.28 11.53 10.88
N ASN A 20 -6.64 10.55 10.23
CA ASN A 20 -7.34 9.45 9.54
C ASN A 20 -7.06 8.08 10.18
N THR A 21 -5.90 7.90 10.80
CA THR A 21 -5.41 6.62 11.30
C THR A 21 -4.85 6.74 12.70
N ILE A 22 -4.84 5.61 13.42
CA ILE A 22 -4.10 5.47 14.67
C ILE A 22 -3.31 4.17 14.63
N SER A 23 -1.99 4.28 14.51
CA SER A 23 -1.09 3.13 14.37
C SER A 23 -0.51 2.74 15.72
N PHE A 24 -0.50 1.45 16.04
CA PHE A 24 -0.01 0.89 17.30
C PHE A 24 1.15 -0.07 17.06
N SER A 25 2.20 0.10 17.85
CA SER A 25 3.32 -0.83 17.90
C SER A 25 4.02 -0.74 19.26
N SER A 26 5.05 -1.58 19.46
CA SER A 26 5.89 -1.61 20.64
C SER A 26 7.36 -1.41 20.31
N PHE A 27 8.11 -0.87 21.26
CA PHE A 27 9.56 -0.71 21.13
C PHE A 27 10.29 -2.06 21.17
N GLU A 28 9.77 -3.01 21.95
CA GLU A 28 10.34 -4.36 22.09
C GLU A 28 10.35 -5.14 20.77
N LYS A 29 9.41 -4.85 19.86
CA LYS A 29 9.37 -5.42 18.51
C LYS A 29 10.66 -5.12 17.74
N TYR A 30 11.15 -3.89 17.87
CA TYR A 30 12.34 -3.41 17.18
C TYR A 30 13.63 -3.61 17.99
N GLY A 31 13.58 -4.43 19.05
CA GLY A 31 14.72 -4.68 19.94
C GLY A 31 15.18 -3.44 20.73
N LYS A 32 14.26 -2.49 20.97
CA LYS A 32 14.53 -1.25 21.72
C LYS A 32 14.15 -1.43 23.18
N ASP A 33 14.94 -2.25 23.87
CA ASP A 33 14.70 -2.74 25.24
C ASP A 33 15.21 -1.81 26.35
N THR A 34 16.09 -0.85 26.04
CA THR A 34 16.57 0.18 26.99
C THR A 34 15.98 1.56 26.70
N ASP A 35 15.98 2.46 27.67
CA ASP A 35 15.47 3.83 27.49
C ASP A 35 16.25 4.59 26.40
N GLU A 36 17.56 4.42 26.33
CA GLU A 36 18.41 5.07 25.32
C GLU A 36 18.04 4.59 23.91
N LYS A 37 17.90 3.27 23.72
CA LYS A 37 17.49 2.70 22.43
C LYS A 37 16.10 3.16 22.02
N ARG A 38 15.17 3.33 22.98
CA ARG A 38 13.83 3.85 22.73
C ARG A 38 13.87 5.31 22.32
N GLU A 39 14.66 6.13 23.02
CA GLU A 39 14.80 7.55 22.73
C GLU A 39 15.37 7.77 21.32
N GLU A 40 16.44 7.06 20.96
CA GLU A 40 17.04 7.14 19.62
C GLU A 40 16.03 6.75 18.54
N PHE A 41 15.24 5.70 18.77
CA PHE A 41 14.26 5.18 17.82
C PHE A 41 13.06 6.11 17.58
N LYS A 42 12.80 7.08 18.47
CA LYS A 42 11.74 8.08 18.25
C LYS A 42 11.95 8.90 16.97
N SER A 43 13.20 9.11 16.55
CA SER A 43 13.51 9.79 15.29
C SER A 43 12.94 9.05 14.08
N GLU A 44 13.08 7.73 14.03
CA GLU A 44 12.50 6.87 12.99
C GLU A 44 10.97 6.83 13.07
N ILE A 45 10.40 6.77 14.27
CA ILE A 45 8.94 6.85 14.47
C ILE A 45 8.40 8.17 13.93
N ASN A 46 9.04 9.30 14.27
CA ASN A 46 8.63 10.63 13.81
C ASN A 46 8.76 10.79 12.30
N LYS A 47 9.83 10.23 11.71
CA LYS A 47 10.00 10.20 10.25
C LYS A 47 8.84 9.48 9.57
N ARG A 48 8.51 8.26 10.02
CA ARG A 48 7.40 7.47 9.43
C ARG A 48 6.04 8.08 9.71
N ALA A 49 5.85 8.71 10.88
CA ALA A 49 4.65 9.47 11.19
C ALA A 49 4.45 10.65 10.22
N LYS A 50 5.54 11.39 9.92
CA LYS A 50 5.48 12.49 8.95
C LYS A 50 5.19 11.98 7.53
N GLU A 51 5.78 10.87 7.12
CA GLU A 51 5.49 10.23 5.83
C GLU A 51 4.01 9.78 5.72
N GLN A 52 3.43 9.21 6.79
CA GLN A 52 2.00 8.86 6.84
C GLN A 52 1.10 10.10 6.71
N VAL A 53 1.43 11.18 7.42
CA VAL A 53 0.68 12.45 7.33
C VAL A 53 0.83 13.08 5.95
N ASN A 54 2.04 13.08 5.36
CA ASN A 54 2.29 13.60 4.02
C ASN A 54 1.38 12.93 2.98
N TYR A 55 1.24 11.60 3.05
CA TYR A 55 0.34 10.84 2.19
C TYR A 55 -1.12 11.27 2.37
N LEU A 56 -1.60 11.38 3.61
CA LEU A 56 -2.97 11.79 3.89
C LEU A 56 -3.22 13.23 3.41
N ASP A 57 -2.27 14.13 3.63
CA ASP A 57 -2.35 15.52 3.21
C ASP A 57 -2.34 15.65 1.68
N PHE A 58 -1.55 14.81 1.00
CA PHE A 58 -1.58 14.70 -0.46
C PHE A 58 -2.99 14.34 -0.95
N TRP A 59 -3.63 13.35 -0.32
CA TRP A 59 -5.01 12.99 -0.62
C TRP A 59 -6.01 14.07 -0.26
N SER A 60 -5.81 14.83 0.81
CA SER A 60 -6.65 15.98 1.16
C SER A 60 -6.63 17.05 0.05
N ARG A 61 -5.45 17.32 -0.53
CA ARG A 61 -5.28 18.22 -1.68
C ARG A 61 -5.93 17.69 -2.96
N LEU A 62 -5.87 16.37 -3.19
CA LEU A 62 -6.37 15.73 -4.40
C LEU A 62 -7.89 15.49 -4.36
N ALA A 63 -8.45 15.20 -3.19
CA ALA A 63 -9.86 14.85 -3.01
C ALA A 63 -10.80 15.98 -3.44
N THR A 64 -11.93 15.60 -4.05
CA THR A 64 -13.01 16.52 -4.40
C THR A 64 -13.68 17.08 -3.15
N ASP A 65 -14.17 18.32 -3.23
CA ASP A 65 -14.73 19.04 -2.06
C ASP A 65 -15.88 18.28 -1.39
N ASN A 66 -16.69 17.54 -2.16
CA ASN A 66 -17.83 16.77 -1.65
C ASN A 66 -17.46 15.57 -0.76
N VAL A 67 -16.19 15.14 -0.75
CA VAL A 67 -15.74 13.98 0.06
C VAL A 67 -14.52 14.26 0.92
N ARG A 68 -13.82 15.40 0.73
CA ARG A 68 -12.58 15.74 1.45
C ARG A 68 -12.74 15.61 2.97
N ASP A 69 -13.82 16.12 3.54
CA ASP A 69 -14.06 16.08 4.99
C ASP A 69 -14.21 14.65 5.56
N LYS A 70 -14.53 13.66 4.71
CA LYS A 70 -14.58 12.26 5.13
C LYS A 70 -13.20 11.69 5.48
N LEU A 71 -12.10 12.31 5.02
CA LEU A 71 -10.74 11.93 5.42
C LEU A 71 -10.47 12.14 6.91
N LEU A 72 -11.12 13.12 7.53
CA LEU A 72 -10.93 13.42 8.96
C LEU A 72 -11.52 12.35 9.88
N LYS A 73 -12.36 11.44 9.34
CA LYS A 73 -13.06 10.37 10.08
C LYS A 73 -13.67 10.83 11.42
N SER A 74 -14.02 12.11 11.55
CA SER A 74 -14.54 12.72 12.77
C SER A 74 -16.07 12.77 12.81
N GLN A 75 -16.70 12.90 11.64
CA GLN A 75 -18.17 12.87 11.48
C GLN A 75 -18.71 11.52 11.00
N ASN A 76 -17.89 10.74 10.28
CA ASN A 76 -18.33 9.56 9.52
C ASN A 76 -17.56 8.28 9.87
N GLY A 77 -16.86 8.23 11.01
CA GLY A 77 -16.10 7.05 11.38
C GLY A 77 -15.31 7.20 12.68
N VAL A 78 -14.40 6.26 12.89
CA VAL A 78 -13.34 6.31 13.89
C VAL A 78 -12.03 6.25 13.11
N PRO A 79 -10.95 6.95 13.52
CA PRO A 79 -9.64 6.79 12.90
C PRO A 79 -9.29 5.31 12.75
N THR A 80 -8.91 4.90 11.55
CA THR A 80 -8.67 3.49 11.25
C THR A 80 -7.47 3.00 12.07
N PRO A 81 -7.65 1.97 12.92
CA PRO A 81 -6.54 1.42 13.66
C PRO A 81 -5.64 0.62 12.73
N VAL A 82 -4.34 0.86 12.86
CA VAL A 82 -3.27 0.16 12.15
C VAL A 82 -2.46 -0.61 13.18
N TRP A 83 -2.40 -1.94 13.04
CA TRP A 83 -1.73 -2.82 13.99
C TRP A 83 -0.43 -3.32 13.39
N ASP A 84 0.70 -3.01 14.02
CA ASP A 84 2.00 -3.58 13.62
C ASP A 84 2.07 -5.08 13.93
N ASN A 85 3.00 -5.77 13.29
CA ASN A 85 3.22 -7.20 13.48
C ASN A 85 3.85 -7.52 14.85
N HIS A 86 3.96 -8.81 15.19
CA HIS A 86 4.53 -9.26 16.46
C HIS A 86 5.88 -9.97 16.30
N ASN A 87 6.57 -9.73 15.19
CA ASN A 87 7.91 -10.27 14.93
C ASN A 87 8.95 -9.53 15.79
N ALA A 88 9.18 -10.04 16.99
CA ALA A 88 10.18 -9.54 17.91
C ALA A 88 11.54 -10.26 17.71
N PRO A 89 12.66 -9.75 18.25
CA PRO A 89 13.99 -10.36 18.06
C PRO A 89 14.11 -11.84 18.47
N ASP A 90 13.35 -12.30 19.47
CA ASP A 90 13.28 -13.72 19.86
C ASP A 90 12.12 -14.49 19.19
N GLY A 91 11.65 -14.00 18.04
CA GLY A 91 10.59 -14.62 17.25
C GLY A 91 9.18 -14.23 17.68
N TRP A 92 8.22 -14.76 16.91
CA TRP A 92 6.80 -14.48 17.04
C TRP A 92 6.21 -15.16 18.29
N PRO A 93 5.56 -14.41 19.20
CA PRO A 93 4.93 -14.99 20.40
C PRO A 93 3.57 -15.62 20.08
N ASP A 94 3.09 -16.49 20.95
CA ASP A 94 1.70 -16.94 20.89
C ASP A 94 0.70 -15.83 21.28
N ARG A 95 -0.60 -16.11 21.18
CA ARG A 95 -1.68 -15.17 21.50
C ARG A 95 -1.70 -14.67 22.95
N PHE A 96 -0.98 -15.33 23.85
CA PHE A 96 -0.83 -14.98 25.26
C PHE A 96 0.54 -14.38 25.56
N GLY A 97 1.38 -14.18 24.54
CA GLY A 97 2.71 -13.59 24.66
C GLY A 97 3.80 -14.59 25.05
N HIS A 98 3.54 -15.89 25.05
CA HIS A 98 4.57 -16.89 25.38
C HIS A 98 5.46 -17.21 24.19
N ARG A 99 6.72 -17.56 24.47
CA ARG A 99 7.70 -17.99 23.49
C ARG A 99 8.44 -19.22 24.02
N ASN A 100 8.61 -20.26 23.18
CA ASN A 100 9.21 -21.50 23.62
C ASN A 100 10.70 -21.31 23.96
N GLY A 101 11.09 -21.61 25.21
CA GLY A 101 12.47 -21.47 25.69
C GLY A 101 12.98 -20.03 25.75
N LYS A 102 12.09 -19.03 25.72
CA LYS A 102 12.43 -17.61 25.69
C LYS A 102 11.57 -16.83 26.68
N PRO A 103 12.00 -15.64 27.14
CA PRO A 103 11.16 -14.79 27.96
C PRO A 103 9.85 -14.46 27.27
N ASP A 104 8.80 -14.27 28.06
CA ASP A 104 7.51 -13.81 27.58
C ASP A 104 7.63 -12.44 26.86
N TYR A 105 6.85 -12.25 25.81
CA TYR A 105 6.74 -10.99 25.08
C TYR A 105 5.70 -10.07 25.72
N THR A 106 6.18 -9.09 26.47
CA THR A 106 5.34 -8.20 27.31
C THR A 106 4.26 -7.42 26.53
N PRO A 107 4.49 -6.90 25.30
CA PRO A 107 3.44 -6.16 24.59
C PRO A 107 2.20 -6.98 24.28
N VAL A 108 2.34 -8.28 23.95
CA VAL A 108 1.17 -9.15 23.74
C VAL A 108 0.52 -9.52 25.07
N ARG A 109 1.31 -9.78 26.12
CA ARG A 109 0.79 -10.12 27.47
C ARG A 109 -0.04 -9.02 28.11
N GLU A 110 0.42 -7.78 27.97
CA GLU A 110 -0.13 -6.62 28.68
C GLU A 110 -1.15 -5.86 27.82
N PHE A 111 -1.00 -5.86 26.49
CA PHE A 111 -1.83 -5.06 25.61
C PHE A 111 -2.49 -5.87 24.47
N PHE A 112 -1.75 -6.22 23.41
CA PHE A 112 -2.34 -6.71 22.16
C PHE A 112 -3.20 -7.96 22.35
N GLY A 113 -2.73 -8.94 23.13
CA GLY A 113 -3.50 -10.14 23.46
C GLY A 113 -4.72 -9.85 24.34
N ARG A 114 -4.63 -8.85 25.24
CA ARG A 114 -5.73 -8.46 26.16
C ARG A 114 -6.87 -7.75 25.47
N ILE A 115 -6.59 -7.01 24.40
CA ILE A 115 -7.60 -6.30 23.61
C ILE A 115 -8.09 -7.10 22.40
N GLY A 116 -7.63 -8.36 22.24
CA GLY A 116 -8.01 -9.20 21.11
C GLY A 116 -7.47 -8.68 19.77
N LYS A 117 -6.34 -7.97 19.78
CA LYS A 117 -5.65 -7.44 18.58
C LYS A 117 -4.31 -8.13 18.33
N TYR A 118 -4.14 -9.32 18.89
CA TYR A 118 -3.11 -10.26 18.45
C TYR A 118 -3.49 -10.87 17.10
N HIS A 119 -2.51 -10.97 16.20
CA HIS A 119 -2.61 -11.76 14.98
C HIS A 119 -1.37 -12.65 14.81
N PRO A 120 -1.52 -13.88 14.29
CA PRO A 120 -0.38 -14.77 14.04
C PRO A 120 0.39 -14.37 12.78
N TYR A 121 1.61 -14.88 12.66
CA TYR A 121 2.35 -14.83 11.40
C TYR A 121 1.58 -15.55 10.30
N GLN A 122 1.48 -14.93 9.13
CA GLN A 122 0.81 -15.49 7.96
C GLN A 122 1.72 -15.40 6.75
N TYR A 123 2.24 -16.56 6.33
CA TYR A 123 3.15 -16.64 5.19
C TYR A 123 2.49 -16.11 3.91
N GLY A 124 3.19 -15.26 3.17
CA GLY A 124 2.72 -14.69 1.91
C GLY A 124 1.86 -13.43 2.05
N TYR A 125 1.69 -12.89 3.26
CA TYR A 125 0.96 -11.64 3.51
C TYR A 125 1.92 -10.60 4.09
N GLY A 126 2.17 -9.51 3.35
CA GLY A 126 3.00 -8.39 3.78
C GLY A 126 2.29 -7.57 4.86
N ALA A 127 1.20 -6.94 4.45
CA ALA A 127 0.17 -6.34 5.28
C ALA A 127 -1.20 -6.68 4.66
N TYR A 128 -2.29 -6.35 5.33
CA TYR A 128 -3.64 -6.41 4.75
C TYR A 128 -4.59 -5.44 5.43
N ALA A 129 -5.57 -4.96 4.67
CA ALA A 129 -6.72 -4.23 5.17
C ALA A 129 -7.86 -5.20 5.51
N TYR A 130 -8.31 -5.20 6.77
CA TYR A 130 -9.54 -5.86 7.19
C TYR A 130 -10.71 -4.92 6.95
N ILE A 131 -11.49 -5.21 5.90
CA ILE A 131 -12.44 -4.27 5.33
C ILE A 131 -13.77 -4.90 4.95
N PHE A 132 -14.82 -4.07 4.91
CA PHE A 132 -16.18 -4.48 4.55
C PHE A 132 -16.67 -3.81 3.28
N ALA A 133 -17.74 -4.37 2.70
CA ALA A 133 -18.36 -3.84 1.49
C ALA A 133 -18.72 -2.35 1.60
N ALA A 134 -19.20 -1.92 2.77
CA ALA A 134 -19.32 -0.51 3.12
C ALA A 134 -18.36 -0.16 4.26
N PRO A 135 -17.84 1.08 4.34
CA PRO A 135 -17.00 1.52 5.45
C PRO A 135 -17.62 1.22 6.80
N GLN A 136 -16.85 0.64 7.72
CA GLN A 136 -17.30 0.30 9.06
C GLN A 136 -16.32 0.81 10.13
N PRO A 137 -16.77 1.09 11.36
CA PRO A 137 -15.88 1.45 12.47
C PRO A 137 -14.82 0.39 12.82
N MET A 138 -15.01 -0.85 12.34
CA MET A 138 -14.11 -1.97 12.55
C MET A 138 -13.09 -2.17 11.41
N ASP A 139 -13.17 -1.36 10.34
CA ASP A 139 -12.14 -1.33 9.29
C ASP A 139 -10.77 -1.09 9.93
N SER A 140 -9.76 -1.88 9.55
CA SER A 140 -8.44 -1.83 10.16
C SER A 140 -7.36 -2.30 9.20
N VAL A 141 -6.10 -1.95 9.51
CA VAL A 141 -4.92 -2.42 8.77
C VAL A 141 -4.07 -3.26 9.70
N TYR A 142 -3.54 -4.36 9.18
CA TYR A 142 -2.68 -5.28 9.90
C TYR A 142 -1.38 -5.49 9.12
N PHE A 143 -0.26 -5.13 9.72
CA PHE A 143 1.06 -5.50 9.23
C PHE A 143 1.39 -6.92 9.68
N VAL A 144 1.99 -7.74 8.83
CA VAL A 144 2.29 -9.14 9.12
C VAL A 144 3.77 -9.45 8.89
N MET A 145 4.21 -9.55 7.63
CA MET A 145 5.63 -9.74 7.30
C MET A 145 6.38 -8.40 7.18
N THR A 146 5.66 -7.33 6.82
CA THR A 146 6.21 -5.99 6.72
C THR A 146 6.20 -5.32 8.08
N ASP A 147 7.22 -4.52 8.37
CA ASP A 147 7.30 -3.72 9.59
C ASP A 147 6.72 -2.32 9.36
N LEU A 148 5.84 -1.85 10.26
CA LEU A 148 5.27 -0.51 10.18
C LEU A 148 6.36 0.59 10.16
N ILE A 149 7.40 0.45 10.98
CA ILE A 149 8.54 1.36 11.04
C ILE A 149 9.68 0.78 10.20
N SER A 150 9.54 0.92 8.89
CA SER A 150 10.56 0.60 7.88
C SER A 150 10.34 1.47 6.64
N ASP A 151 11.31 1.56 5.75
CA ASP A 151 11.15 2.32 4.50
C ASP A 151 9.96 1.79 3.67
N PHE A 152 9.90 0.47 3.44
CA PHE A 152 8.74 -0.16 2.78
C PHE A 152 7.45 -0.10 3.61
N GLY A 153 7.54 0.00 4.94
CA GLY A 153 6.39 0.11 5.84
C GLY A 153 5.49 1.30 5.52
N THR A 154 6.08 2.43 5.11
CA THR A 154 5.32 3.59 4.61
C THR A 154 4.60 3.27 3.31
N SER A 155 5.25 2.62 2.35
CA SER A 155 4.61 2.21 1.08
C SER A 155 3.44 1.25 1.33
N ALA A 156 3.67 0.21 2.13
CA ALA A 156 2.62 -0.73 2.56
C ALA A 156 1.49 -0.01 3.29
N PHE A 157 1.78 0.97 4.16
CA PHE A 157 0.74 1.79 4.78
C PHE A 157 -0.12 2.50 3.74
N THR A 158 0.47 3.11 2.70
CA THR A 158 -0.32 3.78 1.64
C THR A 158 -1.15 2.79 0.81
N HIS A 159 -0.63 1.58 0.59
CA HIS A 159 -1.35 0.50 -0.07
C HIS A 159 -2.60 0.11 0.74
N GLU A 160 -2.42 -0.28 2.00
CA GLU A 160 -3.51 -0.76 2.82
C GLU A 160 -4.52 0.33 3.17
N THR A 161 -4.06 1.58 3.35
CA THR A 161 -4.97 2.71 3.56
C THR A 161 -5.69 3.13 2.30
N THR A 162 -5.16 2.82 1.11
CA THR A 162 -5.93 2.92 -0.14
C THR A 162 -7.13 2.00 -0.09
N HIS A 163 -6.91 0.72 0.22
CA HIS A 163 -8.02 -0.22 0.37
C HIS A 163 -9.08 0.29 1.33
N VAL A 164 -8.70 0.96 2.43
CA VAL A 164 -9.65 1.55 3.40
C VAL A 164 -10.38 2.79 2.86
N ASN A 165 -9.64 3.74 2.30
CA ASN A 165 -10.16 5.08 1.98
C ASN A 165 -10.77 5.19 0.59
N ASP A 166 -10.54 4.22 -0.30
CA ASP A 166 -11.09 4.21 -1.66
C ASP A 166 -12.63 4.21 -1.70
N ARG A 167 -13.25 3.48 -0.77
CA ARG A 167 -14.71 3.39 -0.54
C ARG A 167 -15.32 4.65 0.06
N MET A 168 -14.51 5.58 0.53
CA MET A 168 -14.96 6.81 1.20
C MET A 168 -14.65 8.08 0.42
N VAL A 169 -13.43 8.17 -0.12
CA VAL A 169 -12.83 9.43 -0.57
C VAL A 169 -12.25 9.32 -1.99
N TYR A 170 -11.42 8.32 -2.27
CA TYR A 170 -10.51 8.41 -3.42
C TYR A 170 -11.22 8.37 -4.78
N TYR A 171 -12.46 7.86 -4.83
CA TYR A 171 -13.29 7.88 -6.04
C TYR A 171 -14.36 8.98 -6.05
N GLY A 172 -14.19 10.04 -5.26
CA GLY A 172 -15.09 11.20 -5.28
C GLY A 172 -16.51 10.92 -4.77
N GLY A 173 -16.71 9.81 -4.05
CA GLY A 173 -18.01 9.38 -3.51
C GLY A 173 -18.66 8.22 -4.27
N HIS A 174 -17.98 7.67 -5.28
CA HIS A 174 -18.41 6.46 -5.98
C HIS A 174 -17.72 5.20 -5.43
N TRP A 175 -18.21 4.04 -5.86
CA TRP A 175 -17.65 2.73 -5.53
C TRP A 175 -16.69 2.25 -6.62
N HIS A 176 -15.93 1.20 -6.30
CA HIS A 176 -15.10 0.49 -7.28
C HIS A 176 -15.88 0.11 -8.53
N ARG A 177 -15.20 0.19 -9.68
CA ARG A 177 -15.75 -0.32 -10.94
C ARG A 177 -15.91 -1.83 -10.84
N GLN A 178 -17.13 -2.33 -11.08
CA GLN A 178 -17.39 -3.77 -11.09
C GLN A 178 -16.43 -4.50 -12.06
N GLY A 179 -15.82 -5.57 -11.56
CA GLY A 179 -14.88 -6.41 -12.31
C GLY A 179 -13.42 -5.96 -12.24
N THR A 180 -13.13 -4.79 -11.66
CA THR A 180 -11.75 -4.43 -11.28
C THR A 180 -11.46 -5.01 -9.89
N ASP A 181 -10.31 -5.67 -9.74
CA ASP A 181 -9.85 -6.17 -8.45
C ASP A 181 -9.43 -5.00 -7.53
N LEU A 182 -9.63 -5.12 -6.22
CA LEU A 182 -9.26 -4.07 -5.26
C LEU A 182 -7.76 -3.77 -5.31
N GLU A 183 -6.94 -4.81 -5.50
CA GLU A 183 -5.49 -4.70 -5.58
C GLU A 183 -5.03 -3.86 -6.77
N ALA A 184 -5.82 -3.80 -7.85
CA ALA A 184 -5.46 -2.98 -9.01
C ALA A 184 -5.47 -1.47 -8.69
N PHE A 185 -6.21 -1.04 -7.67
CA PHE A 185 -6.25 0.37 -7.25
C PHE A 185 -5.14 0.71 -6.26
N ALA A 186 -4.85 -0.17 -5.32
CA ALA A 186 -3.73 0.02 -4.42
C ALA A 186 -2.40 -0.17 -5.18
N GLN A 187 -2.14 -1.38 -5.69
CA GLN A 187 -0.92 -1.72 -6.40
C GLN A 187 -0.87 -1.04 -7.77
N GLY A 188 0.17 -0.23 -8.02
CA GLY A 188 0.44 0.34 -9.34
C GLY A 188 -0.44 1.53 -9.75
N MET A 189 -1.36 2.00 -8.88
CA MET A 189 -2.09 3.25 -9.10
C MET A 189 -1.96 4.22 -7.93
N LEU A 190 -2.41 3.83 -6.72
CA LEU A 190 -2.61 4.77 -5.60
C LEU A 190 -1.68 4.52 -4.40
N GLN A 191 -0.79 3.53 -4.48
CA GLN A 191 0.30 3.31 -3.54
C GLN A 191 1.51 4.20 -3.87
N THR A 192 2.19 4.72 -2.85
CA THR A 192 3.44 5.47 -3.04
C THR A 192 4.60 4.51 -3.34
N PRO A 193 5.34 4.66 -4.46
CA PRO A 193 6.41 3.73 -4.80
C PRO A 193 7.61 3.82 -3.84
N ASP A 194 8.13 2.66 -3.45
CA ASP A 194 9.34 2.58 -2.62
C ASP A 194 10.42 1.67 -3.20
N LYS A 195 11.66 2.15 -3.14
CA LYS A 195 12.82 1.49 -3.75
C LYS A 195 13.31 0.26 -2.98
N SER A 196 12.90 0.07 -1.73
CA SER A 196 13.39 -1.01 -0.88
C SER A 196 12.63 -2.33 -1.09
N THR A 197 11.69 -2.39 -2.04
CA THR A 197 10.92 -3.59 -2.38
C THR A 197 11.22 -4.11 -3.78
N THR A 198 11.07 -5.41 -3.97
CA THR A 198 11.15 -6.09 -5.26
C THR A 198 9.77 -6.32 -5.90
N ASN A 199 8.69 -5.78 -5.32
CA ASN A 199 7.31 -5.99 -5.76
C ASN A 199 6.95 -5.26 -7.08
N GLY A 200 7.93 -4.73 -7.81
CA GLY A 200 7.73 -4.08 -9.11
C GLY A 200 7.06 -2.70 -9.06
N GLU A 201 6.86 -2.13 -7.87
CA GLU A 201 6.24 -0.81 -7.67
C GLU A 201 7.19 0.32 -8.09
N TYR A 202 8.44 0.24 -7.64
CA TYR A 202 9.44 1.23 -7.98
C TYR A 202 9.92 1.02 -9.42
N GLY A 203 9.60 2.01 -10.24
CA GLY A 203 9.85 2.03 -11.67
C GLY A 203 8.63 1.81 -12.54
N ALA A 204 7.49 1.44 -11.97
CA ALA A 204 6.20 1.54 -12.63
C ALA A 204 5.71 3.00 -12.69
N LEU A 205 4.66 3.26 -13.47
CA LEU A 205 3.95 4.54 -13.40
C LEU A 205 3.41 4.73 -11.97
N GLY A 206 3.75 5.87 -11.37
CA GLY A 206 3.39 6.15 -9.98
C GLY A 206 3.73 7.59 -9.58
N ILE A 207 3.45 7.91 -8.32
CA ILE A 207 3.71 9.23 -7.75
C ILE A 207 4.11 9.07 -6.29
N ASN A 208 5.14 9.82 -5.87
CA ASN A 208 5.56 9.82 -4.49
C ASN A 208 4.65 10.75 -3.69
N MET A 209 3.90 10.18 -2.76
CA MET A 209 2.93 10.91 -1.93
C MET A 209 3.40 11.07 -0.48
N ALA A 210 4.47 10.38 -0.08
CA ALA A 210 4.85 10.26 1.33
C ALA A 210 6.27 10.73 1.63
N TYR A 211 7.25 10.33 0.81
CA TYR A 211 8.66 10.42 1.15
C TYR A 211 9.27 11.79 0.82
N HIS A 212 10.15 12.28 1.70
CA HIS A 212 11.11 13.34 1.36
C HIS A 212 12.44 12.69 0.95
N ARG A 213 12.79 12.83 -0.33
CA ARG A 213 14.00 12.28 -0.92
C ARG A 213 14.87 13.42 -1.49
N PRO A 214 16.19 13.27 -1.54
CA PRO A 214 17.05 14.26 -2.18
C PRO A 214 16.70 14.38 -3.67
N ASN A 215 16.79 15.60 -4.20
CA ASN A 215 16.66 15.85 -5.64
C ASN A 215 18.05 15.78 -6.29
N ASP A 216 18.60 14.57 -6.38
CA ASP A 216 19.98 14.28 -6.79
C ASP A 216 20.09 13.68 -8.20
N GLY A 217 18.98 13.66 -8.95
CA GLY A 217 18.91 13.03 -10.27
C GLY A 217 18.69 11.50 -10.26
N ASN A 218 18.67 10.87 -9.09
CA ASN A 218 18.43 9.42 -8.95
C ASN A 218 16.97 9.06 -8.63
N GLN A 219 16.05 10.04 -8.70
CA GLN A 219 14.63 9.86 -8.41
C GLN A 219 13.84 9.70 -9.70
N TRP A 220 12.95 8.71 -9.74
CA TRP A 220 12.05 8.49 -10.89
C TRP A 220 10.73 9.27 -10.73
N TYR A 221 10.41 9.66 -9.50
CA TYR A 221 9.18 10.37 -9.11
C TYR A 221 9.52 11.73 -8.48
N ASN A 222 8.51 12.53 -8.17
CA ASN A 222 8.69 13.76 -7.41
C ASN A 222 9.44 13.47 -6.09
N PRO A 223 10.53 14.19 -5.77
CA PRO A 223 11.32 13.92 -4.58
C PRO A 223 10.62 14.35 -3.28
N ASP A 224 9.63 15.24 -3.40
CA ASP A 224 9.00 15.90 -2.26
C ASP A 224 7.50 16.15 -2.58
N PRO A 225 6.55 15.46 -1.92
CA PRO A 225 5.12 15.66 -2.11
C PRO A 225 4.61 17.02 -1.61
N ASP A 226 5.33 17.72 -0.73
CA ASP A 226 4.91 19.01 -0.18
C ASP A 226 5.03 20.15 -1.21
N LYS A 227 5.77 19.91 -2.30
CA LYS A 227 5.88 20.83 -3.45
C LYS A 227 4.65 20.79 -4.37
N LEU A 228 3.83 19.75 -4.28
CA LEU A 228 2.58 19.61 -5.03
C LEU A 228 1.41 20.02 -4.13
N GLN A 229 1.20 21.34 -4.01
CA GLN A 229 0.31 21.97 -3.01
C GLN A 229 -1.15 22.06 -3.44
N THR A 230 -1.45 21.86 -4.72
CA THR A 230 -2.80 21.99 -5.28
C THR A 230 -3.11 20.85 -6.22
N ARG A 231 -4.41 20.56 -6.41
CA ARG A 231 -4.87 19.59 -7.40
C ARG A 231 -4.36 19.92 -8.81
N ASP A 232 -4.32 21.20 -9.19
CA ASP A 232 -3.80 21.64 -10.48
C ASP A 232 -2.29 21.37 -10.64
N GLN A 233 -1.51 21.51 -9.57
CA GLN A 233 -0.08 21.18 -9.61
C GLN A 233 0.15 19.67 -9.72
N ILE A 234 -0.67 18.86 -9.04
CA ILE A 234 -0.63 17.39 -9.15
C ILE A 234 -1.01 16.98 -10.58
N ASP A 235 -2.09 17.54 -11.13
CA ASP A 235 -2.54 17.30 -12.51
C ASP A 235 -1.46 17.67 -13.53
N ARG A 236 -0.88 18.87 -13.43
CA ARG A 236 0.23 19.31 -14.30
C ARG A 236 1.45 18.40 -14.18
N TYR A 237 1.80 17.95 -12.97
CA TYR A 237 2.89 17.00 -12.79
C TYR A 237 2.63 15.69 -13.52
N MET A 238 1.46 15.08 -13.31
CA MET A 238 1.10 13.81 -13.97
C MET A 238 0.95 13.96 -15.48
N LYS A 239 0.46 15.11 -15.96
CA LYS A 239 0.41 15.42 -17.38
C LYS A 239 1.81 15.48 -17.99
N ASN A 240 2.72 16.26 -17.42
CA ASN A 240 4.09 16.37 -17.91
C ASN A 240 4.84 15.04 -17.83
N TYR A 241 4.59 14.26 -16.78
CA TYR A 241 5.17 12.92 -16.64
C TYR A 241 4.69 12.00 -17.78
N ASN A 242 3.39 11.95 -18.06
CA ASN A 242 2.86 11.17 -19.18
C ASN A 242 3.32 11.69 -20.55
N GLU A 243 3.42 13.01 -20.75
CA GLU A 243 3.93 13.60 -21.99
C GLU A 243 5.39 13.19 -22.25
N ALA A 244 6.23 13.20 -21.21
CA ALA A 244 7.61 12.74 -21.31
C ALA A 244 7.68 11.24 -21.66
N MET A 245 6.85 10.41 -21.01
CA MET A 245 6.79 8.97 -21.32
C MET A 245 6.31 8.71 -22.75
N MET A 246 5.28 9.41 -23.23
CA MET A 246 4.78 9.29 -24.60
C MET A 246 5.82 9.76 -25.63
N MET A 247 6.59 10.81 -25.33
CA MET A 247 7.67 11.25 -26.20
C MET A 247 8.78 10.20 -26.29
N LEU A 248 9.15 9.57 -25.17
CA LEU A 248 10.14 8.49 -25.14
C LEU A 248 9.65 7.24 -25.88
N ASP A 249 8.39 6.84 -25.67
CA ASP A 249 7.75 5.72 -26.36
C ASP A 249 7.70 5.96 -27.88
N TYR A 250 7.32 7.16 -28.30
CA TYR A 250 7.35 7.55 -29.71
C TYR A 250 8.79 7.53 -30.28
N ALA A 251 9.78 8.02 -29.53
CA ALA A 251 11.16 7.97 -29.96
C ALA A 251 11.65 6.51 -30.08
N GLU A 252 11.31 5.64 -29.13
CA GLU A 252 11.64 4.20 -29.14
C GLU A 252 11.00 3.48 -30.33
N ALA A 253 9.72 3.76 -30.62
CA ALA A 253 9.04 3.23 -31.80
C ALA A 253 9.74 3.62 -33.12
N VAL A 254 10.38 4.80 -33.15
CA VAL A 254 11.14 5.31 -34.32
C VAL A 254 12.58 4.78 -34.37
N LEU A 255 13.17 4.35 -33.24
CA LEU A 255 14.57 3.93 -33.15
C LEU A 255 14.91 2.72 -34.02
N PRO A 256 13.96 1.83 -34.32
CA PRO A 256 14.16 0.90 -35.41
C PRO A 256 12.99 0.87 -36.39
N LYS A 257 13.26 1.31 -37.64
CA LYS A 257 12.65 0.65 -38.80
C LYS A 257 13.22 -0.79 -38.86
N VAL A 258 12.86 -1.66 -37.91
CA VAL A 258 13.41 -3.01 -37.81
C VAL A 258 13.07 -3.73 -39.11
N LYS A 259 14.01 -3.85 -40.04
CA LYS A 259 13.93 -4.85 -41.10
C LYS A 259 14.24 -6.19 -40.45
N GLY A 260 13.22 -6.94 -40.02
CA GLY A 260 13.44 -8.23 -39.34
C GLY A 260 12.23 -8.77 -38.57
N ASP A 261 12.47 -9.77 -37.73
CA ASP A 261 11.46 -10.45 -36.90
C ASP A 261 11.15 -9.63 -35.62
N ASN A 262 9.93 -9.09 -35.56
CA ASN A 262 9.46 -8.26 -34.46
C ASN A 262 9.23 -9.00 -33.13
N SER A 263 9.20 -10.34 -33.13
CA SER A 263 8.94 -11.14 -31.90
C SER A 263 10.01 -10.98 -30.82
N LYS A 264 11.19 -10.47 -31.17
CA LYS A 264 12.28 -10.19 -30.22
C LYS A 264 11.99 -9.00 -29.30
N TRP A 265 11.20 -8.04 -29.79
CA TRP A 265 10.98 -6.76 -29.12
C TRP A 265 9.55 -6.62 -28.61
N PHE A 266 8.58 -7.21 -29.32
CA PHE A 266 7.17 -6.99 -29.05
C PHE A 266 6.43 -8.27 -28.66
N LYS A 267 5.47 -8.10 -27.75
CA LYS A 267 4.39 -9.06 -27.47
C LYS A 267 3.05 -8.40 -27.83
N LYS A 268 2.01 -9.20 -28.05
CA LYS A 268 0.66 -8.69 -28.26
C LYS A 268 -0.18 -8.87 -27.01
N ILE A 269 -0.89 -7.81 -26.63
CA ILE A 269 -1.90 -7.83 -25.57
C ILE A 269 -3.27 -7.99 -26.22
N ASP A 270 -3.88 -9.16 -26.05
CA ASP A 270 -5.24 -9.46 -26.47
C ASP A 270 -6.20 -9.47 -25.28
N ARG A 271 -7.50 -9.41 -25.58
CA ARG A 271 -8.57 -9.51 -24.58
C ARG A 271 -8.93 -10.98 -24.35
N GLU A 272 -8.92 -11.43 -23.10
CA GLU A 272 -9.42 -12.74 -22.70
C GLU A 272 -10.66 -12.59 -21.81
N ILE A 273 -11.83 -13.01 -22.30
CA ILE A 273 -13.08 -12.89 -21.54
C ILE A 273 -13.01 -13.75 -20.28
N ARG A 274 -13.41 -13.17 -19.14
CA ARG A 274 -13.55 -13.94 -17.89
C ARG A 274 -14.63 -14.99 -18.07
N ARG A 275 -14.23 -16.25 -17.94
CA ARG A 275 -15.13 -17.40 -17.92
C ARG A 275 -15.36 -17.81 -16.47
N PRO A 276 -16.57 -18.27 -16.10
CA PRO A 276 -16.75 -18.92 -14.82
C PRO A 276 -15.80 -20.13 -14.75
N ILE A 277 -14.83 -20.11 -13.83
CA ILE A 277 -13.98 -21.26 -13.55
C ILE A 277 -14.76 -22.22 -12.63
N ASP A 278 -14.68 -23.52 -12.92
CA ASP A 278 -15.29 -24.57 -12.09
C ASP A 278 -14.79 -24.50 -10.64
N ARG A 279 -15.67 -24.85 -9.69
CA ARG A 279 -15.50 -24.61 -8.24
C ARG A 279 -14.21 -25.19 -7.62
N GLU A 280 -13.56 -26.15 -8.28
CA GLU A 280 -12.36 -26.84 -7.78
C GLU A 280 -11.06 -26.05 -7.95
N ILE A 281 -10.99 -25.08 -8.88
CA ILE A 281 -9.77 -24.28 -9.14
C ILE A 281 -10.02 -22.81 -8.79
N ARG A 282 -10.67 -22.54 -7.65
CA ARG A 282 -10.88 -21.15 -7.20
C ARG A 282 -9.57 -20.51 -6.80
N ARG A 283 -9.14 -19.47 -7.52
CA ARG A 283 -8.20 -18.48 -6.98
C ARG A 283 -8.97 -17.48 -6.10
N PRO A 284 -8.33 -16.85 -5.10
CA PRO A 284 -9.01 -15.90 -4.19
C PRO A 284 -9.73 -14.72 -4.87
N MET A 285 -9.37 -14.42 -6.12
CA MET A 285 -9.93 -13.36 -6.98
C MET A 285 -11.21 -13.76 -7.72
N ASP A 286 -11.61 -15.03 -7.70
CA ASP A 286 -12.80 -15.56 -8.41
C ASP A 286 -14.11 -15.44 -7.60
N ARG A 287 -14.15 -14.53 -6.62
CA ARG A 287 -15.30 -14.41 -5.68
C ARG A 287 -16.59 -13.90 -6.32
N ASN A 288 -16.51 -13.30 -7.50
CA ASN A 288 -17.67 -12.85 -8.25
C ASN A 288 -17.92 -13.77 -9.46
N LYS A 289 -19.18 -14.20 -9.67
CA LYS A 289 -19.64 -14.86 -10.91
C LYS A 289 -19.61 -13.86 -12.08
N LEU A 290 -18.43 -13.39 -12.44
CA LEU A 290 -18.24 -12.41 -13.50
C LEU A 290 -18.27 -13.14 -14.84
N SER A 291 -19.41 -13.08 -15.52
CA SER A 291 -19.52 -13.35 -16.96
C SER A 291 -19.14 -12.11 -17.76
N ALA A 292 -19.12 -12.20 -19.10
CA ALA A 292 -19.03 -11.04 -19.98
C ALA A 292 -19.91 -9.88 -19.44
N PRO A 293 -19.40 -8.64 -19.36
CA PRO A 293 -18.34 -8.06 -20.20
C PRO A 293 -16.92 -7.96 -19.58
N HIS A 294 -16.63 -8.65 -18.48
CA HIS A 294 -15.31 -8.53 -17.82
C HIS A 294 -14.21 -9.33 -18.55
N GLN A 295 -12.99 -8.76 -18.62
CA GLN A 295 -11.85 -9.32 -19.36
C GLN A 295 -10.55 -9.34 -18.54
N TRP A 296 -9.61 -10.17 -18.95
CA TRP A 296 -8.20 -10.16 -18.57
C TRP A 296 -7.35 -9.67 -19.74
N ASP A 297 -6.19 -9.11 -19.42
CA ASP A 297 -5.15 -8.83 -20.40
C ASP A 297 -4.35 -10.10 -20.65
N LYS A 298 -4.37 -10.58 -21.89
CA LYS A 298 -3.61 -11.76 -22.32
C LYS A 298 -2.41 -11.33 -23.13
N VAL A 299 -1.25 -11.38 -22.49
CA VAL A 299 0.04 -11.20 -23.17
C VAL A 299 0.39 -12.49 -23.89
N ARG A 300 0.62 -12.44 -25.20
CA ARG A 300 1.05 -13.57 -26.01
C ARG A 300 2.14 -13.20 -27.01
N ASP A 301 2.80 -14.23 -27.51
CA ASP A 301 3.73 -14.10 -28.62
C ASP A 301 3.01 -13.65 -29.91
N LEU A 302 3.76 -12.94 -30.75
CA LEU A 302 3.32 -12.61 -32.10
C LEU A 302 3.22 -13.87 -32.95
N THR A 303 2.15 -13.96 -33.73
CA THR A 303 2.01 -14.99 -34.79
C THR A 303 2.98 -14.72 -35.93
N ASP A 304 3.27 -15.72 -36.77
CA ASP A 304 4.22 -15.57 -37.88
C ASP A 304 3.84 -14.42 -38.85
N ALA A 305 2.54 -14.18 -39.04
CA ALA A 305 2.05 -13.04 -39.81
C ALA A 305 2.30 -11.69 -39.10
N GLU A 306 2.07 -11.60 -37.80
CA GLU A 306 2.30 -10.39 -37.00
C GLU A 306 3.80 -10.05 -36.88
N ARG A 307 4.68 -11.06 -36.90
CA ARG A 307 6.15 -10.89 -36.84
C ARG A 307 6.75 -10.13 -38.02
N THR A 308 6.11 -10.21 -39.17
CA THR A 308 6.58 -9.61 -40.44
C THR A 308 5.87 -8.31 -40.79
N THR A 309 4.85 -7.94 -40.00
CA THR A 309 4.09 -6.70 -40.18
C THR A 309 4.90 -5.52 -39.62
N MET A 310 5.14 -4.49 -40.44
CA MET A 310 5.75 -3.24 -39.95
C MET A 310 4.78 -2.56 -38.97
N VAL A 311 5.23 -2.37 -37.73
CA VAL A 311 4.53 -1.53 -36.75
C VAL A 311 4.92 -0.08 -37.08
N TYR A 312 3.92 0.77 -37.36
CA TYR A 312 4.11 2.20 -37.64
C TYR A 312 3.85 3.02 -36.38
#